data_AF-A0A352RYN1-F1
#
_entry.id   AF-A0A352RYN1-F1
#
_cell.length_a   1.000
_cell.length_b   1.000
_cell.length_c   1.000
_cell.angle_alpha   90.00
_cell.angle_beta   90.00
_cell.angle_gamma   90.00
#
_symmetry.space_group_name_H-M   'P 1'
#
loop_
_entity.id
_entity.type
_entity.pdbx_description
1 polymer ?
#
loop_
_entity_poly.entity_id
_entity_poly.type
_entity_poly.pdbx_seq_one_letter_code
_entity_poly.pdbx_strand_id
1 'polypeptide(L)'
;DSCEGLSQDKGGVEYLADIGVTSLVSTRVATIQRANRAGMMTMQKVFVTDRSTWPRSVKALEQSDANLVQLMPAPMLQHLSGSVRKGLPPIVAS
;
A
#
# COMPACT_ATOMS: atom_id res chain seq x y z
N ASP A 1 9.14 1.52 4.55
CA ASP A 1 9.68 2.71 3.84
C ASP A 1 10.44 3.68 4.73
N SER A 2 9.86 4.11 5.85
CA SER A 2 10.40 5.20 6.68
C SER A 2 11.11 4.74 7.95
N CYS A 3 11.46 3.45 8.04
CA CYS A 3 12.18 2.89 9.17
C CYS A 3 13.67 2.84 8.83
N GLU A 4 14.43 3.81 9.33
CA GLU A 4 15.90 3.83 9.16
C GLU A 4 16.53 2.57 9.78
N GLY A 5 17.57 2.05 9.14
CA GLY A 5 18.24 0.82 9.55
C GLY A 5 17.50 -0.48 9.17
N LEU A 6 16.28 -0.41 8.63
CA LEU A 6 15.51 -1.59 8.20
C LEU A 6 15.41 -1.68 6.67
N SER A 7 16.00 -2.73 6.10
CA SER A 7 15.84 -3.05 4.68
C SER A 7 14.37 -3.34 4.33
N GLN A 8 14.00 -3.15 3.07
CA GLN A 8 12.64 -3.40 2.56
C GLN A 8 12.57 -4.67 1.71
N ASP A 9 13.61 -5.50 1.80
CA ASP A 9 13.74 -6.78 1.11
C ASP A 9 13.04 -7.91 1.88
N LYS A 10 13.37 -9.16 1.51
CA LYS A 10 12.84 -10.36 2.18
C LYS A 10 13.23 -10.40 3.66
N GLY A 11 14.51 -10.18 3.99
CA GLY A 11 15.00 -10.29 5.37
C GLY A 11 14.40 -9.23 6.28
N GLY A 12 14.23 -8.00 5.78
CA GLY A 12 13.56 -6.94 6.54
C GLY A 12 12.09 -7.26 6.83
N VAL A 13 11.37 -7.87 5.88
CA VAL A 13 9.97 -8.29 6.09
C VAL A 13 9.86 -9.49 7.03
N GLU A 14 10.76 -10.47 6.93
CA GLU A 14 10.80 -11.63 7.83
C GLU A 14 11.11 -11.19 9.27
N TYR A 15 12.08 -10.30 9.44
CA TYR A 15 12.37 -9.72 10.75
C TYR A 15 11.14 -9.06 11.39
N LEU A 16 10.37 -8.27 10.63
CA LEU A 16 9.14 -7.65 11.13
C LEU A 16 8.09 -8.70 11.54
N ALA A 17 7.94 -9.76 10.75
CA ALA A 17 7.02 -10.85 11.08
C ALA A 17 7.45 -11.57 12.37
N ASP A 18 8.75 -11.86 12.51
CA ASP A 18 9.31 -12.59 13.67
C ASP A 18 9.13 -11.84 14.99
N ILE A 19 9.20 -10.51 14.97
CA ILE A 19 8.95 -9.68 16.16
C ILE A 19 7.46 -9.42 16.43
N GLY A 20 6.56 -10.00 15.63
CA GLY A 20 5.11 -9.94 15.83
C GLY A 20 4.42 -8.68 15.30
N VAL A 21 4.99 -7.99 14.31
CA VAL A 21 4.34 -6.82 13.69
C VAL A 21 3.04 -7.26 13.00
N THR A 22 1.94 -6.59 13.34
CA THR A 22 0.60 -6.95 12.83
C THR A 22 0.35 -6.43 11.41
N SER A 23 0.95 -5.29 11.05
CA SER A 23 0.66 -4.62 9.79
C SER A 23 1.85 -3.88 9.19
N LEU A 24 1.91 -3.85 7.86
CA LEU A 24 2.95 -3.16 7.10
C LEU A 24 2.36 -2.14 6.11
N VAL A 25 2.96 -0.95 6.07
CA VAL A 25 2.61 0.12 5.13
C VAL A 25 3.78 0.45 4.22
N SER A 26 3.59 0.37 2.90
CA SER A 26 4.66 0.66 1.93
C SER A 26 4.12 1.19 0.61
N THR A 27 4.95 1.93 -0.14
CA THR A 27 4.71 2.25 -1.55
C THR A 27 5.09 1.11 -2.50
N ARG A 28 5.84 0.10 -2.02
CA ARG A 28 6.49 -0.92 -2.85
C ARG A 28 5.65 -2.19 -2.95
N VAL A 29 5.16 -2.48 -4.14
CA VAL A 29 4.39 -3.70 -4.48
C VAL A 29 5.06 -4.97 -3.93
N ALA A 30 6.35 -5.13 -4.17
CA ALA A 30 7.06 -6.35 -3.78
C ALA A 30 7.19 -6.49 -2.25
N THR A 31 7.23 -5.39 -1.49
CA THR A 31 7.24 -5.42 -0.02
C THR A 31 5.85 -5.79 0.51
N ILE A 32 4.80 -5.23 -0.07
CA ILE A 32 3.40 -5.58 0.23
C ILE A 32 3.15 -7.08 0.02
N GLN A 33 3.49 -7.60 -1.16
CA GLN A 33 3.28 -9.03 -1.46
C GLN A 33 4.03 -9.97 -0.51
N ARG A 34 5.23 -9.59 -0.06
CA ARG A 34 5.99 -10.37 0.93
C ARG A 34 5.30 -10.34 2.30
N ALA A 35 4.84 -9.17 2.72
CA ALA A 35 4.16 -9.00 3.99
C ALA A 35 2.82 -9.75 4.03
N ASN A 36 2.05 -9.74 2.93
CA ASN A 36 0.85 -10.56 2.78
C ASN A 36 1.16 -12.06 2.95
N ARG A 37 2.22 -12.57 2.30
CA ARG A 37 2.64 -13.97 2.46
C ARG A 37 3.11 -14.32 3.86
N ALA A 38 3.61 -13.34 4.61
CA ALA A 38 3.99 -13.48 6.01
C ALA A 38 2.78 -13.36 6.98
N GLY A 39 1.55 -13.19 6.47
CA GLY A 39 0.34 -13.13 7.27
C GLY A 39 0.06 -11.77 7.90
N MET A 40 0.80 -10.72 7.52
CA MET A 40 0.56 -9.36 8.01
C MET A 40 -0.57 -8.68 7.22
N MET A 41 -1.30 -7.78 7.89
CA MET A 41 -2.21 -6.86 7.22
C MET A 41 -1.40 -5.80 6.45
N THR A 42 -1.72 -5.56 5.19
CA THR A 42 -0.94 -4.63 4.35
C THR A 42 -1.75 -3.44 3.86
N MET A 43 -1.09 -2.28 3.81
CA MET A 43 -1.63 -1.07 3.22
C MET A 43 -0.66 -0.48 2.21
N GLN A 44 -1.08 -0.36 0.95
CA GLN A 44 -0.26 0.28 -0.07
C GLN A 44 -0.49 1.78 -0.11
N LYS A 45 0.60 2.55 0.01
CA LYS A 45 0.59 4.01 -0.17
C LYS A 45 0.52 4.39 -1.63
N VAL A 46 -0.42 5.28 -1.95
CA VAL A 46 -0.62 5.84 -3.27
C VAL A 46 -0.60 7.35 -3.18
N PHE A 47 0.36 7.96 -3.88
CA PHE A 47 0.44 9.40 -4.06
C PHE A 47 -0.13 9.78 -5.42
N VAL A 48 -1.25 10.51 -5.40
CA VAL A 48 -1.87 11.03 -6.61
C VAL A 48 -1.54 12.52 -6.70
N THR A 49 -0.46 12.82 -7.40
CA THR A 49 0.02 14.18 -7.61
C THR A 49 -0.57 14.80 -8.87
N ASP A 50 -0.95 13.97 -9.84
CA ASP A 50 -1.51 14.37 -11.13
C ASP A 50 -2.28 13.22 -11.79
N ARG A 51 -2.92 13.51 -12.94
CA ARG A 51 -3.70 12.52 -13.72
C ARG A 51 -2.87 11.34 -14.24
N SER A 52 -1.55 11.49 -14.40
CA SER A 52 -0.66 10.44 -14.91
C SER A 52 -0.25 9.44 -13.83
N THR A 53 -0.22 9.87 -12.57
CA THR A 53 0.10 8.98 -11.44
C THR A 53 -1.01 7.98 -11.14
N TRP A 54 -2.26 8.38 -11.36
CA TRP A 54 -3.43 7.57 -11.01
C TRP A 54 -3.45 6.17 -11.67
N PRO A 55 -3.35 6.03 -13.02
CA PRO A 55 -3.37 4.70 -13.65
C PRO A 55 -2.23 3.80 -13.17
N ARG A 56 -1.06 4.39 -12.90
CA ARG A 56 0.10 3.65 -12.39
C ARG A 56 -0.17 3.13 -10.98
N SER A 57 -0.79 3.94 -10.13
CA SER A 57 -1.17 3.56 -8.78
C SER A 57 -2.23 2.45 -8.76
N VAL A 58 -3.24 2.53 -9.63
CA VAL A 58 -4.25 1.46 -9.77
C VAL A 58 -3.60 0.15 -10.16
N LYS A 59 -2.74 0.15 -11.19
CA LYS A 59 -2.00 -1.05 -11.61
C LYS A 59 -1.11 -1.61 -10.50
N ALA A 60 -0.47 -0.73 -9.71
CA ALA A 60 0.34 -1.17 -8.58
C ALA A 60 -0.50 -1.83 -7.49
N LEU A 61 -1.70 -1.29 -7.20
CA LEU A 61 -2.65 -1.88 -6.25
C LEU A 61 -3.10 -3.26 -6.70
N GLU A 62 -3.53 -3.40 -7.96
CA GLU A 62 -3.93 -4.68 -8.57
C GLU A 62 -2.82 -5.74 -8.47
N GLN A 63 -1.56 -5.33 -8.66
CA GLN A 63 -0.43 -6.24 -8.55
C GLN A 63 -0.07 -6.59 -7.10
N SER A 64 -0.24 -5.66 -6.17
CA SER A 64 0.20 -5.83 -4.78
C SER A 64 -0.68 -6.75 -3.96
N ASP A 65 -1.97 -6.84 -4.31
CA ASP A 65 -3.00 -7.48 -3.49
C ASP A 65 -3.06 -6.91 -2.06
N ALA A 66 -2.85 -5.60 -1.92
CA ALA A 66 -2.89 -4.93 -0.62
C ALA A 66 -4.28 -5.02 0.03
N ASN A 67 -4.34 -5.23 1.35
CA ASN A 67 -5.62 -5.28 2.06
C ASN A 67 -6.29 -3.90 2.16
N LEU A 68 -5.49 -2.83 2.20
CA LEU A 68 -5.95 -1.44 2.22
C LEU A 68 -5.14 -0.59 1.24
N VAL A 69 -5.70 0.56 0.88
CA VAL A 69 -4.97 1.64 0.19
C VAL A 69 -4.93 2.89 1.05
N GLN A 70 -3.75 3.47 1.21
CA GLN A 70 -3.59 4.83 1.75
C GLN A 70 -3.55 5.82 0.59
N LEU A 71 -4.64 6.57 0.41
CA LEU A 71 -4.77 7.57 -0.64
C LEU A 71 -4.23 8.92 -0.14
N MET A 72 -3.27 9.46 -0.88
CA MET A 72 -2.61 10.72 -0.56
C MET A 72 -2.59 11.67 -1.78
N PRO A 73 -2.88 12.97 -1.61
CA PRO A 73 -3.39 13.59 -0.39
C PRO A 73 -4.90 13.34 -0.21
N ALA A 74 -5.41 13.42 1.01
CA ALA A 74 -6.82 13.19 1.35
C ALA A 74 -7.85 13.90 0.43
N PRO A 75 -7.65 15.16 -0.04
CA PRO A 75 -8.58 15.82 -0.96
C PRO A 75 -8.78 15.09 -2.29
N MET A 76 -7.92 14.14 -2.67
CA MET A 76 -8.12 13.32 -3.86
C MET A 76 -9.33 12.39 -3.75
N LEU A 77 -9.77 12.04 -2.54
CA LEU A 77 -10.91 11.15 -2.35
C LEU A 77 -12.18 11.68 -3.05
N GLN A 78 -12.44 13.00 -2.99
CA GLN A 78 -13.60 13.61 -3.63
C GLN A 78 -13.58 13.52 -5.16
N HIS A 79 -12.40 13.35 -5.76
CA HIS A 79 -12.21 13.26 -7.20
C HIS A 79 -12.33 11.83 -7.73
N LEU A 80 -12.36 10.82 -6.84
CA LEU A 80 -12.58 9.43 -7.22
C LEU A 80 -14.06 9.17 -7.50
N SER A 81 -14.36 8.68 -8.70
CA SER A 81 -15.71 8.26 -9.07
C SER A 81 -16.18 7.09 -8.21
N GLY A 82 -17.51 6.93 -8.09
CA GLY A 82 -18.09 5.82 -7.33
C GLY A 82 -17.71 4.43 -7.87
N SER A 83 -17.53 4.29 -9.19
CA SER A 83 -17.07 3.04 -9.80
C SER A 83 -15.64 2.70 -9.42
N VAL A 84 -14.76 3.71 -9.42
CA VAL A 84 -13.37 3.55 -8.99
C VAL A 84 -13.30 3.14 -7.52
N ARG A 85 -14.05 3.82 -6.64
CA ARG A 85 -14.05 3.49 -5.20
C ARG A 85 -14.49 2.05 -4.92
N LYS A 86 -15.43 1.50 -5.69
CA LYS A 86 -15.91 0.12 -5.56
C LYS A 86 -14.90 -0.94 -6.04
N GLY A 87 -13.98 -0.56 -6.94
CA GLY A 87 -12.95 -1.46 -7.47
C GLY A 87 -11.65 -1.49 -6.66
N LEU A 88 -11.55 -0.68 -5.61
CA LEU A 88 -10.36 -0.58 -4.78
C LEU A 88 -10.60 -1.27 -3.42
N PRO A 89 -9.52 -1.71 -2.74
CA PRO A 89 -9.59 -2.05 -1.33
C PRO A 89 -10.09 -0.86 -0.49
N PRO A 90 -10.52 -1.11 0.77
CA PRO A 90 -10.86 -0.04 1.71
C PRO A 90 -9.81 1.07 1.74
N ILE A 91 -10.28 2.32 1.65
CA ILE A 91 -9.45 3.51 1.52
C ILE A 91 -9.26 4.17 2.88
N VAL A 92 -8.00 4.42 3.25
CA VAL A 92 -7.60 5.34 4.31
C VAL A 92 -7.08 6.62 3.65
N ALA A 93 -7.76 7.74 3.86
CA ALA A 93 -7.33 9.03 3.30
C ALA A 93 -6.40 9.76 4.30
N SER A 94 -5.28 10.28 3.81
CA SER A 94 -4.33 11.07 4.62
C SER A 94 -3.72 12.21 3.84
#